data_AF-K9N150-F1
#
_entry.id   AF-K9N150-F1
#
_cell.length_a   1.000
_cell.length_b   1.000
_cell.length_c   1.000
_cell.angle_alpha   90.00
_cell.angle_beta   90.00
_cell.angle_gamma   90.00
#
_symmetry.space_group_name_H-M   'P 1'
#
loop_
_entity.id
_entity.type
_entity.pdbx_description
1 polymer ?
#
loop_
_entity_poly.entity_id
_entity_poly.type
_entity_poly.pdbx_seq_one_letter_code
_entity_poly.pdbx_strand_id
1 'polypeptide(L)'
;AVLSLTGETVSVRGAGRTDSGVHAMGQVIHADLSKEWSPYQLQNALNAHLRLAGERVSILDVAAVPEFFDARFSALRRHYLYRIVSRRAPLALEAGKAWWVPKTLDDEVMHAAAQRLVGRHDFSTFRSAHCQANSPVR
;
A
#
# COMPACT_ATOMS: atom_id res chain seq x y z
N ALA A 1 -13.46 11.11 6.38
CA ALA A 1 -14.22 9.88 6.69
C ALA A 1 -14.35 9.67 8.19
N VAL A 2 -13.27 9.37 8.93
CA VAL A 2 -13.33 9.18 10.39
C VAL A 2 -13.92 10.39 11.10
N LEU A 3 -13.33 11.59 10.93
CA LEU A 3 -13.86 12.83 11.52
C LEU A 3 -15.33 13.07 11.17
N SER A 4 -15.73 12.84 9.92
CA SER A 4 -17.11 13.04 9.46
C SER A 4 -18.10 12.06 10.11
N LEU A 5 -17.65 10.85 10.44
CA LEU A 5 -18.47 9.81 11.04
C LEU A 5 -18.53 9.93 12.56
N THR A 6 -17.39 10.17 13.21
CA THR A 6 -17.25 10.08 14.66
C THR A 6 -17.23 11.43 15.36
N GLY A 7 -16.95 12.51 14.62
CA GLY A 7 -16.70 13.85 15.19
C GLY A 7 -15.30 14.01 15.79
N GLU A 8 -14.46 12.98 15.72
CA GLU A 8 -13.14 12.95 16.36
C GLU A 8 -12.02 13.20 15.34
N THR A 9 -11.05 14.03 15.72
CA THR A 9 -9.78 14.15 15.00
C THR A 9 -8.82 13.11 15.56
N VAL A 10 -8.58 12.04 14.81
CA VAL A 10 -7.71 10.93 15.22
C VAL A 10 -6.47 10.81 14.34
N SER A 11 -5.39 10.27 14.90
CA SER A 11 -4.22 9.90 14.13
C SER A 11 -4.47 8.56 13.42
N VAL A 12 -4.19 8.52 12.11
CA VAL A 12 -4.26 7.28 11.32
C VAL A 12 -2.84 6.84 10.99
N ARG A 13 -2.48 5.63 11.41
CA ARG A 13 -1.14 5.08 11.15
C ARG A 13 -1.22 3.89 10.19
N GLY A 14 -0.51 3.98 9.07
CA GLY A 14 -0.43 2.93 8.06
C GLY A 14 0.77 2.00 8.22
N ALA A 15 0.63 0.77 7.71
CA ALA A 15 1.68 -0.25 7.74
C ALA A 15 2.92 0.13 6.91
N GLY A 16 2.74 0.97 5.89
CA GLY A 16 3.81 1.56 5.11
C GLY A 16 3.35 2.85 4.43
N ARG A 17 4.31 3.69 4.03
CA ARG A 17 4.05 4.88 3.21
C ARG A 17 4.16 4.51 1.73
N THR A 18 3.22 4.93 0.91
CA THR A 18 3.29 4.86 -0.55
C THR A 18 3.66 6.23 -1.12
N ASP A 19 4.48 6.27 -2.15
CA ASP A 19 4.79 7.51 -2.87
C ASP A 19 3.65 7.90 -3.82
N SER A 20 3.64 9.15 -4.26
CA SER A 20 2.63 9.67 -5.18
C SER A 20 2.52 8.82 -6.45
N GLY A 21 1.30 8.40 -6.78
CA GLY A 21 1.01 7.55 -7.94
C GLY A 21 1.12 6.03 -7.69
N VAL A 22 1.61 5.61 -6.51
CA VAL A 22 1.61 4.20 -6.11
C VAL A 22 0.24 3.79 -5.57
N HIS A 23 -0.21 2.60 -5.98
CA HIS A 23 -1.50 2.02 -5.56
C HIS A 23 -1.30 1.08 -4.37
N ALA A 24 -2.39 0.78 -3.66
CA ALA A 24 -2.40 -0.24 -2.61
C ALA A 24 -3.62 -1.15 -2.76
N MET A 25 -3.40 -2.46 -2.66
CA MET A 25 -4.47 -3.47 -2.60
C MET A 25 -4.71 -4.00 -1.18
N GLY A 26 -3.73 -3.85 -0.29
CA GLY A 26 -3.75 -4.39 1.07
C GLY A 26 -3.03 -3.50 2.07
N GLN A 27 -3.21 -2.18 1.95
CA GLN A 27 -2.73 -1.26 2.98
C GLN A 27 -3.52 -1.50 4.25
N VAL A 28 -2.81 -1.66 5.37
CA VAL A 28 -3.41 -1.77 6.71
C VAL A 28 -3.18 -0.46 7.44
N ILE A 29 -4.23 0.05 8.08
CA ILE A 29 -4.16 1.20 8.98
C ILE A 29 -4.71 0.81 10.36
N HIS A 30 -4.33 1.55 11.39
CA HIS A 30 -5.07 1.58 12.65
C HIS A 30 -5.32 3.02 13.08
N ALA A 31 -6.35 3.19 13.90
CA ALA A 31 -6.70 4.43 14.58
C ALA A 31 -7.48 4.07 15.86
N ASP A 32 -7.27 4.87 16.90
CA ASP A 32 -7.97 4.73 18.17
C ASP A 32 -9.25 5.57 18.14
N LEU A 33 -10.39 4.97 18.50
CA LEU A 33 -11.70 5.62 18.54
C LEU A 33 -12.24 5.56 19.97
N SER A 34 -12.88 6.63 20.44
CA SER A 34 -13.37 6.71 21.83
C SER A 34 -14.50 5.75 22.18
N LYS A 35 -15.26 5.29 21.17
CA LYS A 35 -16.35 4.33 21.35
C LYS A 35 -16.10 3.05 20.57
N GLU A 36 -16.68 1.98 21.08
CA GLU A 36 -16.75 0.71 20.35
C GLU A 36 -17.69 0.82 19.16
N TRP A 37 -17.30 0.16 18.07
CA TRP A 37 -18.10 0.06 16.87
C TRP A 37 -18.22 -1.40 16.45
N SER A 38 -19.40 -1.79 15.98
CA SER A 38 -19.53 -3.00 15.18
C SER A 38 -18.65 -2.87 13.94
N PRO A 39 -17.77 -3.84 13.63
CA PRO A 39 -16.91 -3.77 12.45
C PRO A 39 -17.66 -3.54 11.15
N TYR A 40 -18.80 -4.23 10.98
CA TYR A 40 -19.66 -4.10 9.80
C TYR A 40 -20.24 -2.69 9.67
N GLN A 41 -20.72 -2.10 10.77
CA GLN A 41 -21.28 -0.74 10.74
C GLN A 41 -20.18 0.30 10.46
N LEU A 42 -19.01 0.14 11.09
CA LEU A 42 -17.89 1.05 10.91
C LEU A 42 -17.39 1.03 9.46
N GLN A 43 -17.20 -0.17 8.89
CA GLN A 43 -16.78 -0.34 7.50
C GLN A 43 -17.73 0.36 6.53
N ASN A 44 -19.03 0.08 6.63
CA ASN A 44 -20.03 0.64 5.72
C ASN A 44 -20.11 2.16 5.85
N ALA A 45 -20.12 2.68 7.08
CA ALA A 45 -20.18 4.12 7.31
C ALA A 45 -18.93 4.85 6.79
N LEU A 46 -17.74 4.31 7.04
CA LEU A 46 -16.49 4.88 6.51
C LEU A 46 -16.50 4.90 4.98
N ASN A 47 -16.90 3.81 4.33
CA ASN A 47 -17.02 3.75 2.87
C ASN A 47 -18.05 4.76 2.33
N ALA A 48 -19.19 4.94 3.00
CA ALA A 48 -20.18 5.94 2.62
C ALA A 48 -19.59 7.36 2.69
N HIS A 49 -18.88 7.71 3.76
CA HIS A 49 -18.23 9.02 3.89
C HIS A 49 -17.07 9.22 2.90
N LEU A 50 -16.28 8.19 2.60
CA LEU A 50 -15.25 8.25 1.55
C LEU A 50 -15.88 8.53 0.19
N ARG A 51 -16.99 7.85 -0.13
CA ARG A 51 -17.72 8.07 -1.38
C ARG A 51 -18.29 9.49 -1.49
N LEU A 52 -18.89 9.99 -0.41
CA LEU A 52 -19.42 11.36 -0.36
C LEU A 52 -18.33 12.43 -0.54
N ALA A 53 -17.12 12.15 -0.05
CA ALA A 53 -15.96 13.01 -0.24
C ALA A 53 -15.32 12.90 -1.65
N GLY A 54 -15.82 12.00 -2.51
CA GLY A 54 -15.25 11.77 -3.84
C GLY A 54 -13.89 11.06 -3.81
N GLU A 55 -13.55 10.42 -2.69
CA GLU A 55 -12.27 9.75 -2.52
C GLU A 55 -12.24 8.40 -3.26
N ARG A 56 -11.07 8.09 -3.84
CA ARG A 56 -10.82 6.81 -4.53
C ARG A 56 -10.17 5.78 -3.59
N VAL A 57 -10.73 5.67 -2.39
CA VAL A 57 -10.28 4.75 -1.33
C VAL A 57 -11.47 3.90 -0.89
N SER A 58 -11.22 2.62 -0.59
CA SER A 58 -12.24 1.71 -0.10
C SER A 58 -11.70 0.90 1.08
N ILE A 59 -12.49 0.80 2.14
CA ILE A 59 -12.22 -0.03 3.32
C ILE A 59 -12.74 -1.43 3.04
N LEU A 60 -11.81 -2.37 2.86
CA LEU A 60 -12.12 -3.76 2.50
C LEU A 60 -12.48 -4.64 3.69
N ASP A 61 -11.95 -4.31 4.87
CA ASP A 61 -12.21 -5.03 6.12
C ASP A 61 -11.96 -4.12 7.34
N VAL A 62 -12.57 -4.44 8.46
CA VAL A 62 -12.39 -3.76 9.75
C VAL A 62 -12.40 -4.82 10.86
N ALA A 63 -11.49 -4.70 11.82
CA ALA A 63 -11.49 -5.54 13.01
C ALA A 63 -11.04 -4.73 14.24
N ALA A 64 -11.58 -5.07 15.40
CA ALA A 64 -11.01 -4.63 16.66
C ALA A 64 -9.68 -5.38 16.89
N VAL A 65 -8.68 -4.67 17.39
CA VAL A 65 -7.33 -5.19 17.62
C VAL A 65 -6.92 -4.89 19.07
N PRO A 66 -5.99 -5.68 19.65
CA PRO A 66 -5.43 -5.36 20.95
C PRO A 66 -4.76 -3.99 20.98
N GLU A 67 -4.72 -3.33 22.15
CA GLU A 67 -4.15 -1.98 22.34
C GLU A 67 -2.67 -1.88 21.92
N PHE A 68 -1.92 -2.99 21.97
CA PHE A 68 -0.52 -3.03 21.57
C PHE A 68 -0.31 -3.19 20.05
N PHE A 69 -1.37 -3.32 19.25
CA PHE A 69 -1.25 -3.43 17.81
C PHE A 69 -0.82 -2.09 17.21
N ASP A 70 0.24 -2.11 16.41
CA ASP A 70 0.62 -0.99 15.57
C ASP A 70 0.78 -1.48 14.13
N ALA A 71 -0.03 -0.96 13.20
CA ALA A 71 -0.03 -1.38 11.80
C ALA A 71 1.37 -1.39 11.16
N ARG A 72 2.28 -0.50 11.57
CA ARG A 72 3.65 -0.44 11.05
C ARG A 72 4.59 -1.40 11.74
N PHE A 73 4.57 -1.45 13.06
CA PHE A 73 5.55 -2.23 13.84
C PHE A 73 5.13 -3.70 14.02
N SER A 74 3.83 -3.99 14.06
CA SER A 74 3.31 -5.37 14.08
C SER A 74 3.38 -6.05 12.71
N ALA A 75 3.61 -5.31 11.62
CA ALA A 75 3.72 -5.88 10.27
C ALA A 75 5.02 -6.70 10.09
N LEU A 76 4.86 -8.00 9.81
CA LEU A 76 5.98 -8.92 9.59
C LEU A 76 6.68 -8.73 8.24
N ARG A 77 5.92 -8.42 7.19
CA ARG A 77 6.41 -8.25 5.83
C ARG A 77 5.50 -7.33 5.02
N ARG A 78 6.03 -6.77 3.93
CA ARG A 78 5.26 -6.03 2.92
C ARG A 78 5.51 -6.67 1.57
N HIS A 79 4.46 -6.79 0.76
CA HIS A 79 4.55 -7.30 -0.60
C HIS A 79 4.19 -6.19 -1.59
N TYR A 80 4.96 -6.13 -2.68
CA TYR A 80 4.76 -5.17 -3.76
C TYR A 80 4.55 -5.92 -5.08
N LEU A 81 3.63 -5.42 -5.91
CA LEU A 81 3.41 -5.88 -7.27
C LEU A 81 3.71 -4.73 -8.22
N TYR A 82 4.69 -4.91 -9.09
CA TYR A 82 4.95 -4.01 -10.19
C TYR A 82 4.41 -4.64 -11.48
N ARG A 83 3.50 -3.95 -12.17
CA ARG A 83 2.88 -4.44 -13.42
C ARG A 83 3.56 -3.78 -14.60
N ILE A 84 4.16 -4.60 -15.47
CA ILE A 84 4.77 -4.15 -16.73
C ILE A 84 4.01 -4.81 -17.87
N VAL A 85 3.56 -4.02 -18.84
CA VAL A 85 2.93 -4.53 -20.05
C VAL A 85 3.82 -4.21 -21.24
N SER A 86 4.47 -5.26 -21.75
CA SER A 86 5.40 -5.21 -22.87
C SER A 86 4.67 -5.49 -24.19
N ARG A 87 4.25 -4.44 -24.90
CA ARG A 87 3.60 -4.56 -26.23
C ARG A 87 3.67 -3.25 -27.01
N ARG A 88 3.55 -3.32 -28.35
CA ARG A 88 3.60 -2.14 -29.22
C ARG A 88 2.47 -1.13 -28.96
N ALA A 89 1.23 -1.60 -28.83
CA ALA A 89 0.09 -0.71 -28.65
C ALA A 89 0.01 -0.17 -27.21
N PRO A 90 -0.27 1.13 -27.01
CA PRO A 90 -0.38 1.72 -25.68
C PRO A 90 -1.52 1.10 -24.85
N LEU A 91 -1.50 1.35 -23.54
CA LEU A 91 -2.52 0.86 -22.62
C LEU A 91 -3.70 1.84 -22.59
N ALA A 92 -4.91 1.34 -22.81
CA ALA A 92 -6.15 2.08 -22.60
C ALA A 92 -6.71 1.82 -21.20
N LEU A 93 -6.99 0.55 -20.87
CA LEU A 93 -7.63 0.17 -19.60
C LEU A 93 -6.70 0.23 -18.38
N GLU A 94 -5.42 -0.06 -18.60
CA GLU A 94 -4.38 -0.10 -17.56
C GLU A 94 -3.53 1.18 -17.54
N ALA A 95 -3.93 2.21 -18.29
CA ALA A 95 -3.30 3.52 -18.22
C ALA A 95 -3.27 4.01 -16.76
N GLY A 96 -2.08 4.38 -16.28
CA GLY A 96 -1.85 4.78 -14.89
C GLY A 96 -1.83 3.63 -13.87
N LYS A 97 -2.04 2.36 -14.28
CA LYS A 97 -2.04 1.18 -13.40
C LYS A 97 -0.88 0.21 -13.67
N ALA A 98 -0.32 0.26 -14.86
CA ALA A 98 0.83 -0.54 -15.26
C ALA A 98 1.82 0.30 -16.08
N TRP A 99 3.09 -0.06 -16.02
CA TRP A 99 4.12 0.55 -16.86
C TRP A 99 4.04 -0.05 -18.27
N TRP A 100 3.78 0.80 -19.25
CA TRP A 100 3.83 0.41 -20.65
C TRP A 100 5.27 0.44 -21.17
N VAL A 101 5.72 -0.68 -21.73
CA VAL A 101 7.02 -0.79 -22.39
C VAL A 101 6.78 -1.23 -23.84
N PRO A 102 7.16 -0.42 -24.85
CA PRO A 102 6.89 -0.76 -26.25
C PRO A 102 7.80 -1.87 -26.81
N LYS A 103 8.93 -2.14 -26.13
CA LYS A 103 9.90 -3.18 -26.49
C LYS A 103 9.50 -4.52 -25.87
N THR A 104 9.75 -5.60 -26.59
CA THR A 104 9.68 -6.95 -26.02
C THR A 104 10.70 -7.10 -24.90
N LEU A 105 10.23 -7.52 -23.73
CA LEU A 105 11.05 -7.92 -22.59
C LEU A 105 11.14 -9.44 -22.54
N ASP A 106 12.31 -9.94 -22.15
CA ASP A 106 12.53 -11.35 -21.86
C ASP A 106 12.34 -11.58 -20.36
N ASP A 107 11.18 -12.09 -19.98
CA ASP A 107 10.81 -12.26 -18.58
C ASP A 107 11.57 -13.42 -17.90
N GLU A 108 12.01 -14.42 -18.67
CA GLU A 108 12.85 -15.51 -18.15
C GLU A 108 14.23 -14.99 -17.72
N VAL A 109 14.87 -14.16 -18.57
CA VAL A 109 16.15 -13.52 -18.24
C VAL A 109 15.99 -12.55 -17.06
N MET A 110 14.92 -11.76 -17.03
CA MET A 110 14.62 -10.88 -15.89
C MET A 110 14.41 -11.67 -14.60
N HIS A 111 13.68 -12.78 -14.65
CA HIS A 111 13.45 -13.65 -13.51
C HIS A 111 14.75 -14.26 -12.99
N ALA A 112 15.57 -14.82 -13.87
CA ALA A 112 16.87 -15.39 -13.52
C ALA A 112 17.81 -14.35 -12.88
N ALA A 113 17.81 -13.11 -13.40
CA ALA A 113 18.57 -12.01 -12.80
C ALA A 113 18.04 -11.63 -11.40
N ALA A 114 16.71 -11.55 -11.24
CA ALA A 114 16.07 -11.17 -9.99
C ALA A 114 16.30 -12.18 -8.86
N GLN A 115 16.58 -13.46 -9.15
CA GLN A 115 16.90 -14.44 -8.12
C GLN A 115 18.14 -14.05 -7.30
N ARG A 116 19.07 -13.26 -7.87
CA ARG A 116 20.24 -12.74 -7.15
C ARG A 116 19.87 -11.76 -6.03
N LEU A 117 18.67 -11.21 -6.05
CA LEU A 117 18.15 -10.28 -5.05
C LEU A 117 17.43 -10.98 -3.89
N VAL A 118 17.20 -12.29 -3.98
CA VAL A 118 16.53 -13.05 -2.92
C VAL A 118 17.50 -13.32 -1.78
N GLY A 119 17.06 -13.08 -0.55
CA GLY A 119 17.86 -13.25 0.66
C GLY A 119 18.23 -11.93 1.31
N ARG A 120 19.22 -11.98 2.21
CA ARG A 120 19.67 -10.81 2.97
C ARG A 120 20.85 -10.15 2.28
N HIS A 121 20.66 -8.92 1.81
CA HIS A 121 21.67 -8.20 1.00
C HIS A 121 21.78 -6.73 1.41
N ASP A 122 22.90 -6.11 1.06
CA ASP A 122 23.03 -4.65 1.07
C ASP A 122 22.40 -4.09 -0.23
N PHE A 123 21.29 -3.38 -0.09
CA PHE A 123 20.57 -2.77 -1.21
C PHE A 123 20.95 -1.30 -1.46
N SER A 124 22.15 -0.86 -1.07
CA SER A 124 22.60 0.54 -1.24
C SER A 124 22.45 1.05 -2.68
N THR A 125 22.73 0.22 -3.69
CA THR A 125 22.59 0.59 -5.11
C THR A 125 21.14 0.87 -5.52
N PHE A 126 20.16 0.30 -4.81
CA PHE A 126 18.73 0.48 -5.08
C PHE A 126 18.07 1.53 -4.17
N ARG A 127 18.87 2.21 -3.35
CA ARG A 127 18.39 3.16 -2.36
C ARG A 127 18.29 4.56 -2.96
N SER A 128 17.16 5.25 -2.73
CA SER A 128 17.04 6.68 -3.03
C SER A 128 18.02 7.49 -2.19
N ALA A 129 18.62 8.53 -2.78
CA ALA A 129 19.49 9.48 -2.08
C ALA A 129 18.82 10.15 -0.86
N HIS A 130 17.48 10.24 -0.85
CA HIS A 130 16.69 10.83 0.24
C HIS A 130 16.23 9.80 1.29
N CYS A 131 16.63 8.54 1.18
CA CYS A 131 16.21 7.51 2.11
C CYS A 131 16.83 7.75 3.50
N GLN A 132 16.00 7.81 4.55
CA GLN A 132 16.43 8.05 5.93
C GLN A 132 16.63 6.76 6.76
N ALA A 133 16.57 5.58 6.13
CA ALA A 133 16.77 4.32 6.87
C ALA A 133 18.21 4.20 7.39
N ASN A 134 18.37 3.77 8.63
CA ASN A 134 19.70 3.65 9.27
C ASN A 134 20.58 2.55 8.65
N SER A 135 19.98 1.56 7.97
CA SER A 135 20.72 0.48 7.31
C SER A 135 20.12 0.20 5.92
N PRO A 136 20.98 0.00 4.89
CA PRO A 136 20.56 -0.45 3.56
C PRO A 136 20.35 -1.97 3.50
N VAL A 137 20.69 -2.71 4.56
CA VAL A 137 20.53 -4.16 4.62
C VAL A 137 19.06 -4.51 4.84
N ARG A 138 18.54 -5.39 3.99
CA ARG A 138 17.20 -5.97 4.09
C ARG A 138 17.26 -7.47 4.01
#